data_AF-A0A8S3CAE4-F1
#
_entry.id   AF-A0A8S3CAE4-F1
#
_cell.length_a   1.000
_cell.length_b   1.000
_cell.length_c   1.000
_cell.angle_alpha   90.00
_cell.angle_beta   90.00
_cell.angle_gamma   90.00
#
_symmetry.space_group_name_H-M   'P 1'
#
loop_
_entity.id
_entity.type
_entity.pdbx_description
1 polymer ?
#
loop_
_entity_poly.entity_id
_entity_poly.type
_entity_poly.pdbx_seq_one_letter_code
_entity_poly.pdbx_strand_id
1 'polypeptide(L)' 'PQGEYTVTGSNTSKGPTTLVLTPAKSNIMYGRSGFLIHGDTSKGDNSASHGCIIVGPAARKKLSIGDKIKVTE' A
#
# COMPACT_ATOMS: atom_id res chain seq x y z
N PRO A 1 -0.05 -10.08 -1.54
CA PRO A 1 0.83 -11.09 -0.91
C PRO A 1 1.12 -10.71 0.54
N GLN A 2 1.13 -11.67 1.45
CA GLN A 2 1.53 -11.43 2.83
C GLN A 2 3.03 -11.18 2.92
N GLY A 3 3.47 -10.61 4.04
CA GLY A 3 4.88 -10.37 4.33
C GLY A 3 5.19 -8.91 4.69
N GLU A 4 6.47 -8.59 4.68
CA GLU A 4 6.95 -7.26 5.07
C GLU A 4 7.10 -6.35 3.86
N TYR A 5 6.74 -5.09 4.04
CA TYR A 5 6.86 -4.05 3.03
C TYR A 5 7.49 -2.81 3.65
N THR A 6 8.25 -2.07 2.85
CA THR A 6 8.79 -0.77 3.25
C THR A 6 8.12 0.32 2.42
N VAL A 7 7.71 1.41 3.07
CA VAL A 7 7.28 2.62 2.39
C VAL A 7 8.50 3.30 1.78
N THR A 8 8.57 3.36 0.46
CA THR A 8 9.75 3.89 -0.26
C THR A 8 9.48 5.24 -0.93
N GLY A 9 8.22 5.69 -0.96
CA GLY A 9 7.87 6.99 -1.51
C GLY A 9 6.40 7.29 -1.42
N SER A 10 6.01 8.43 -1.97
CA SER A 10 4.62 8.86 -2.09
C SER A 10 4.37 9.56 -3.42
N ASN A 11 3.17 9.40 -3.97
CA ASN A 11 2.69 10.09 -5.16
C ASN A 11 1.17 10.35 -5.05
N THR A 12 0.56 10.76 -6.17
CA THR A 12 -0.88 11.03 -6.29
C THR A 12 -1.60 10.14 -7.31
N SER A 13 -0.96 9.05 -7.75
CA SER A 13 -1.45 8.18 -8.85
C SER A 13 -2.81 7.52 -8.59
N LYS A 14 -3.18 7.34 -7.31
CA LYS A 14 -4.48 6.78 -6.87
C LYS A 14 -5.18 7.73 -5.89
N GLY A 15 -4.93 9.03 -6.04
CA GLY A 15 -5.46 10.09 -5.19
C GLY A 15 -4.47 10.59 -4.14
N PRO A 16 -4.88 11.55 -3.29
CA PRO A 16 -3.99 12.18 -2.33
C PRO A 16 -3.33 11.19 -1.37
N THR A 17 -2.02 11.35 -1.18
CA THR A 17 -1.21 10.52 -0.26
C THR A 17 -1.29 9.04 -0.65
N THR A 18 -0.93 8.72 -1.89
CA THR A 18 -0.67 7.34 -2.33
C THR A 18 0.77 6.98 -1.95
N LEU A 19 0.99 5.94 -1.15
CA LEU A 19 2.31 5.51 -0.72
C LEU A 19 2.78 4.34 -1.57
N VAL A 20 4.06 4.35 -1.95
CA VAL A 20 4.71 3.29 -2.73
C VAL A 20 5.34 2.28 -1.78
N LEU A 21 5.09 1.00 -2.03
CA LEU A 21 5.62 -0.09 -1.23
C LEU A 21 6.62 -0.94 -2.02
N THR A 22 7.72 -1.27 -1.35
CA THR A 22 8.67 -2.28 -1.82
C THR A 22 8.55 -3.52 -0.92
N PRO A 23 8.24 -4.71 -1.47
CA PRO A 23 8.21 -5.95 -0.69
C PRO A 23 9.61 -6.35 -0.22
N ALA A 24 9.70 -6.97 0.95
CA ALA A 24 10.92 -7.63 1.38
C ALA A 24 11.26 -8.80 0.45
N LYS A 25 12.57 -9.07 0.28
CA LYS A 25 13.06 -10.15 -0.60
C LYS A 25 12.57 -11.54 -0.18
N SER A 26 12.19 -11.72 1.08
CA SER A 26 11.63 -12.96 1.63
C SER A 26 10.15 -13.18 1.28
N ASN A 27 9.45 -12.17 0.77
CA ASN A 27 8.05 -12.31 0.41
C ASN A 27 7.89 -13.13 -0.87
N ILE A 28 6.92 -14.06 -0.88
CA ILE A 28 6.53 -14.79 -2.09
C ILE A 28 5.57 -13.89 -2.89
N MET A 29 6.08 -13.27 -3.96
CA MET A 29 5.34 -12.25 -4.69
C MET A 29 4.48 -12.77 -5.83
N TYR A 30 4.62 -14.04 -6.22
CA TYR A 30 3.86 -14.68 -7.31
C TYR A 30 3.88 -13.87 -8.62
N GLY A 31 5.03 -13.27 -8.97
CA GLY A 31 5.20 -12.45 -10.16
C GLY A 31 4.57 -11.05 -10.09
N ARG A 32 4.03 -10.63 -8.94
CA ARG A 32 3.38 -9.33 -8.77
C ARG A 32 4.34 -8.25 -8.25
N SER A 33 4.09 -7.00 -8.66
CA SER A 33 4.84 -5.81 -8.26
C SER A 33 3.93 -4.58 -8.22
N GLY A 34 4.49 -3.39 -7.91
CA GLY A 34 3.75 -2.12 -7.95
C GLY A 34 2.74 -1.96 -6.81
N PHE A 35 3.09 -2.40 -5.61
CA PHE A 35 2.21 -2.33 -4.44
C PHE A 35 2.10 -0.90 -3.91
N LEU A 36 0.88 -0.51 -3.57
CA LEU A 36 0.57 0.83 -3.07
C LEU A 36 -0.27 0.75 -1.80
N ILE A 37 -0.17 1.80 -0.96
CA ILE A 37 -1.19 2.15 0.02
C ILE A 37 -1.93 3.38 -0.49
N HIS A 38 -3.24 3.30 -0.64
CA HIS A 38 -4.05 4.45 -1.04
C HIS A 38 -5.43 4.44 -0.38
N GLY A 39 -6.19 5.51 -0.59
CA GLY A 39 -7.58 5.59 -0.13
C GLY A 39 -8.50 4.82 -1.05
N ASP A 40 -9.67 4.46 -0.54
CA ASP A 40 -10.71 3.88 -1.39
C ASP A 40 -11.19 4.89 -2.45
N THR A 41 -11.93 4.43 -3.44
CA THR A 41 -12.62 5.30 -4.40
C THR A 41 -13.54 6.27 -3.66
N SER A 42 -13.95 7.37 -4.30
CA SER A 42 -14.95 8.29 -3.73
C SER A 42 -16.30 7.61 -3.42
N LYS A 43 -16.53 6.41 -3.96
CA LYS A 43 -17.71 5.59 -3.69
C LYS A 43 -17.56 4.71 -2.45
N GLY A 44 -16.36 4.53 -1.91
CA GLY A 44 -16.11 3.71 -0.71
C GLY A 44 -16.50 2.24 -0.87
N ASP A 45 -16.50 1.73 -2.10
CA ASP A 45 -17.01 0.41 -2.45
C ASP A 45 -15.95 -0.71 -2.39
N ASN A 46 -14.74 -0.40 -1.92
CA ASN A 46 -13.57 -1.29 -1.81
C ASN A 46 -13.20 -1.98 -3.14
N SER A 47 -13.71 -1.49 -4.27
CA SER A 47 -13.49 -2.08 -5.60
C SER A 47 -12.08 -1.81 -6.14
N ALA A 48 -11.31 -0.95 -5.48
CA ALA A 48 -10.06 -0.42 -6.02
C ALA A 48 -8.89 -1.42 -6.02
N SER A 49 -8.95 -2.51 -5.24
CA SER A 49 -7.75 -3.28 -4.95
C SER A 49 -7.63 -4.55 -5.79
N HIS A 50 -6.72 -4.53 -6.78
CA HIS A 50 -6.11 -5.74 -7.33
C HIS A 50 -4.98 -6.23 -6.41
N GLY A 51 -5.08 -6.05 -5.09
CA GLY A 51 -4.03 -6.34 -4.10
C GLY A 51 -3.13 -5.16 -3.69
N CYS A 52 -3.57 -3.91 -3.89
CA CYS A 52 -3.07 -2.76 -3.13
C CYS A 52 -3.72 -2.72 -1.75
N ILE A 53 -3.11 -2.05 -0.78
CA ILE A 53 -3.65 -1.94 0.57
C ILE A 53 -4.49 -0.66 0.65
N ILE A 54 -5.77 -0.79 1.00
CA ILE A 54 -6.68 0.34 1.15
C ILE A 54 -6.74 0.76 2.61
N VAL A 55 -6.40 2.01 2.89
CA VAL A 55 -6.39 2.55 4.27
C VAL A 55 -6.89 3.98 4.27
N GLY A 56 -7.64 4.38 5.30
CA GLY A 56 -8.17 5.74 5.42
C GLY A 56 -7.09 6.83 5.50
N PRO A 57 -7.43 8.09 5.14
CA PRO A 57 -6.46 9.18 5.04
C PRO A 57 -5.73 9.50 6.35
N ALA A 58 -6.38 9.34 7.50
CA ALA A 58 -5.76 9.56 8.81
C ALA A 58 -4.64 8.55 9.10
N ALA A 59 -4.80 7.28 8.69
CA ALA A 59 -3.78 6.26 8.86
C ALA A 59 -2.61 6.49 7.88
N ARG A 60 -2.89 6.85 6.62
CA ARG A 60 -1.84 7.14 5.62
C ARG A 60 -0.95 8.31 6.05
N LYS A 61 -1.51 9.33 6.70
CA LYS A 61 -0.75 10.48 7.24
C LYS A 61 0.18 10.13 8.42
N LYS A 62 0.00 8.97 9.04
CA LYS A 62 0.87 8.48 10.13
C LYS A 62 2.08 7.70 9.59
N LEU A 63 2.08 7.35 8.31
CA LEU A 63 3.15 6.59 7.67
C LEU A 63 4.14 7.53 7.00
N SER A 64 5.42 7.21 7.14
CA SER A 64 6.56 7.94 6.58
C SER A 64 7.42 7.03 5.71
N ILE A 65 8.24 7.64 4.84
CA ILE A 65 9.23 6.89 4.07
C ILE A 65 10.21 6.22 5.05
N GLY A 66 10.44 4.92 4.85
CA GLY A 66 11.24 4.07 5.73
C GLY A 66 10.42 3.19 6.67
N ASP A 67 9.13 3.49 6.86
CA ASP A 67 8.27 2.66 7.71
C ASP A 67 8.11 1.26 7.15
N LYS A 68 8.13 0.29 8.06
CA LYS A 68 7.89 -1.12 7.76
C LYS A 68 6.46 -1.51 8.11
N ILE A 69 5.83 -2.23 7.20
CA ILE A 69 4.44 -2.65 7.30
C ILE A 69 4.40 -4.16 7.12
N LYS A 70 3.74 -4.86 8.03
CA LYS A 70 3.53 -6.30 7.95
C LYS A 70 2.09 -6.58 7.52
N VAL A 71 1.94 -7.28 6.40
CA VAL A 71 0.64 -7.75 5.91
C VAL A 71 0.48 -9.21 6.31
N THR A 72 -0.54 -9.49 7.12
CA THR A 72 -0.91 -10.84 7.60
C THR A 72 -2.33 -11.19 7.16
N GLU A 73 -2.76 -12.43 7.41
CA GLU A 73 -4.19 -12.84 7.32
C GLU A 73 -5.06 -12.12 8.36
#